data_AF-A0A7C2MKY7-F1
#
_entry.id   AF-A0A7C2MKY7-F1
#
_cell.length_a   1.000
_cell.length_b   1.000
_cell.length_c   1.000
_cell.angle_alpha   90.00
_cell.angle_beta   90.00
_cell.angle_gamma   90.00
#
_symmetry.space_group_name_H-M   'P 1'
#
loop_
_entity.id
_entity.type
_entity.pdbx_description
1 polymer ?
#
loop_
_entity_poly.entity_id
_entity_poly.type
_entity_poly.pdbx_seq_one_letter_code
_entity_poly.pdbx_strand_id
1 'polypeptide(L)'
;MKVEAKIDRGKVEIQEEECKGCGLCVAACPVHVMRLAEYLNSYGYHPAQYLGAGCTGCGICFYACPEPGAMTVYTLESPARAVVAHERSEALVAA
;
A
#
# COMPACT_ATOMS: atom_id res chain seq x y z
N MET A 1 -17.36 -8.58 21.64
CA MET A 1 -16.74 -8.49 20.30
C MET A 1 -15.23 -8.36 20.49
N LYS A 2 -14.45 -9.35 20.06
CA LYS A 2 -12.98 -9.24 20.06
C LYS A 2 -12.59 -8.38 18.85
N VAL A 3 -12.09 -7.17 19.09
CA VAL A 3 -11.51 -6.34 18.02
C VAL A 3 -10.08 -6.83 17.84
N GLU A 4 -9.88 -7.82 16.97
CA GLU A 4 -8.54 -8.18 16.52
C GLU A 4 -8.04 -7.07 15.60
N ALA A 5 -7.00 -6.35 16.02
CA ALA A 5 -6.36 -5.34 15.20
C ALA A 5 -5.76 -6.01 13.96
N LYS A 6 -6.28 -5.69 12.77
CA LYS A 6 -5.75 -6.22 11.50
C LYS A 6 -4.42 -5.56 11.20
N ILE A 7 -3.35 -6.36 11.24
CA ILE A 7 -1.99 -5.91 10.96
C ILE A 7 -1.82 -5.72 9.44
N ASP A 8 -1.25 -4.59 9.05
CA ASP A 8 -0.84 -4.33 7.67
C ASP A 8 0.38 -5.18 7.28
N ARG A 9 0.27 -5.87 6.15
CA ARG A 9 1.37 -6.58 5.47
C ARG A 9 1.83 -5.85 4.21
N GLY A 10 1.23 -4.71 3.92
CA GLY A 10 1.61 -3.85 2.82
C GLY A 10 1.40 -2.37 3.14
N LYS A 11 1.97 -1.52 2.29
CA LYS A 11 1.77 -0.07 2.30
C LYS A 11 1.55 0.37 0.86
N VAL A 12 0.67 1.35 0.66
CA VAL A 12 0.47 1.98 -0.64
C VAL A 12 0.84 3.45 -0.51
N GLU A 13 1.70 3.92 -1.39
CA GLU A 13 2.02 5.33 -1.55
C GLU A 13 1.37 5.84 -2.84
N ILE A 14 0.71 7.00 -2.76
CA ILE A 14 0.04 7.63 -3.89
C ILE A 14 0.78 8.92 -4.24
N GLN A 15 1.13 9.08 -5.51
CA GLN A 15 1.57 10.35 -6.06
C GLN A 15 0.33 11.14 -6.49
N GLU A 16 -0.07 12.09 -5.65
CA GLU A 16 -1.36 12.78 -5.78
C GLU A 16 -1.47 13.57 -7.08
N GLU A 17 -0.36 14.12 -7.60
CA GLU A 17 -0.35 14.91 -8.83
C GLU A 17 -0.44 14.06 -10.11
N GLU A 18 -0.05 12.78 -10.02
CA GLU A 18 -0.23 11.80 -11.10
C GLU A 18 -1.59 11.09 -11.02
N CYS A 19 -2.21 11.07 -9.83
CA CYS A 19 -3.51 10.42 -9.63
C CYS A 19 -4.67 11.26 -10.22
N LYS A 20 -5.40 10.68 -11.20
CA LYS A 20 -6.59 11.30 -11.80
C LYS A 20 -7.91 11.01 -11.06
N GLY A 21 -7.85 10.37 -9.89
CA GLY A 21 -9.03 10.17 -9.03
C GLY A 21 -10.11 9.26 -9.61
N CYS A 22 -9.78 8.35 -10.55
CA CYS A 22 -10.78 7.52 -11.25
C CYS A 22 -11.49 6.47 -10.37
N GLY A 23 -10.99 6.19 -9.17
CA GLY A 23 -11.62 5.27 -8.21
C GLY A 23 -11.47 3.77 -8.49
N LEU A 24 -10.81 3.36 -9.57
CA LEU A 24 -10.63 1.94 -9.89
C LEU A 24 -9.85 1.18 -8.79
N CYS A 25 -8.83 1.79 -8.21
CA CYS A 25 -8.09 1.21 -7.08
C CYS A 25 -8.95 1.04 -5.82
N VAL A 26 -9.97 1.88 -5.63
CA VAL A 26 -10.94 1.79 -4.53
C VAL A 26 -11.85 0.59 -4.74
N ALA A 27 -12.44 0.48 -5.93
CA ALA A 27 -13.33 -0.64 -6.28
C ALA A 27 -12.60 -2.00 -6.29
N ALA A 28 -11.32 -2.02 -6.69
CA ALA A 28 -10.54 -3.25 -6.80
C ALA A 28 -9.94 -3.74 -5.48
N CYS A 29 -9.95 -2.93 -4.41
CA CYS A 29 -9.31 -3.29 -3.14
C CYS A 29 -10.18 -4.30 -2.36
N PRO A 30 -9.77 -5.58 -2.22
CA PRO A 30 -10.61 -6.61 -1.59
C PRO A 30 -10.82 -6.41 -0.08
N VAL A 31 -9.91 -5.65 0.54
CA VAL A 31 -9.93 -5.34 1.98
C VAL A 31 -10.34 -3.89 2.27
N HIS A 32 -10.73 -3.13 1.24
CA HIS A 32 -11.30 -1.79 1.34
C HIS A 32 -10.42 -0.78 2.11
N VAL A 33 -9.10 -0.82 1.90
CA VAL A 33 -8.13 0.11 2.52
C VAL A 33 -7.76 1.29 1.62
N MET A 34 -8.57 1.56 0.60
CA MET A 34 -8.41 2.67 -0.35
C MET A 34 -9.67 3.53 -0.34
N ARG A 35 -9.52 4.84 -0.52
CA ARG A 35 -10.63 5.78 -0.80
C ARG A 35 -10.20 6.88 -1.75
N LEU A 36 -11.12 7.74 -2.17
CA LEU A 36 -10.76 9.04 -2.76
C LEU A 36 -10.67 10.09 -1.64
N ALA A 37 -9.74 11.03 -1.80
CA ALA A 37 -9.59 12.18 -0.91
C ALA A 37 -10.84 13.07 -0.98
N GLU A 38 -11.15 13.76 0.13
CA GLU A 38 -12.19 14.80 0.14
C GLU A 38 -11.70 16.13 -0.45
N TYR A 39 -10.37 16.33 -0.49
CA TYR A 39 -9.75 17.51 -1.09
C TYR A 39 -9.37 17.26 -2.55
N LEU A 40 -9.01 18.35 -3.24
CA LEU A 40 -8.54 18.34 -4.63
C LEU A 40 -7.02 18.52 -4.70
N ASN A 41 -6.37 17.86 -5.66
CA ASN A 41 -4.97 18.15 -6.05
C ASN A 41 -4.88 19.39 -6.95
N SER A 42 -3.68 19.73 -7.44
CA SER A 42 -3.47 20.94 -8.27
C SER A 42 -4.23 20.95 -9.60
N TYR A 43 -4.63 19.76 -10.09
CA TYR A 43 -5.39 19.58 -11.33
C TYR A 43 -6.90 19.44 -11.12
N GLY A 44 -7.39 19.55 -9.88
CA GLY A 44 -8.82 19.46 -9.58
C GLY A 44 -9.38 18.05 -9.52
N TYR A 45 -8.54 17.03 -9.30
CA TYR A 45 -8.98 15.65 -9.04
C TYR A 45 -9.00 15.36 -7.54
N HIS A 46 -9.87 14.44 -7.12
CA HIS A 46 -9.81 13.81 -5.80
C HIS A 46 -8.82 12.64 -5.85
N PRO A 47 -7.54 12.81 -5.45
CA PRO A 47 -6.57 11.72 -5.53
C PRO A 47 -6.96 10.53 -4.63
N ALA A 48 -6.49 9.34 -4.97
CA ALA A 48 -6.66 8.18 -4.11
C ALA A 48 -5.89 8.35 -2.79
N GLN A 49 -6.40 7.76 -1.71
CA GLN A 49 -5.77 7.73 -0.40
C GLN A 49 -5.73 6.31 0.14
N TYR A 50 -4.61 5.97 0.76
CA TYR A 50 -4.41 4.73 1.48
C TYR A 50 -4.80 4.90 2.95
N LEU A 51 -5.70 4.05 3.44
CA LEU A 51 -6.21 4.11 4.82
C LEU A 51 -5.46 3.18 5.77
N GLY A 52 -4.80 2.13 5.25
CA GLY A 52 -4.24 1.05 6.06
C GLY A 52 -5.29 0.22 6.80
N ALA A 53 -4.87 -0.46 7.86
CA ALA A 53 -5.71 -1.29 8.76
C ALA A 53 -6.24 -2.61 8.14
N GLY A 54 -5.34 -3.44 7.64
CA GLY A 54 -5.58 -4.76 7.07
C GLY A 54 -5.10 -4.92 5.63
N CYS A 55 -4.23 -4.04 5.14
CA CYS A 55 -3.63 -4.15 3.82
C CYS A 55 -2.82 -5.44 3.70
N THR A 56 -3.06 -6.18 2.61
CA THR A 56 -2.38 -7.46 2.37
C THR A 56 -1.10 -7.33 1.56
N GLY A 57 -0.85 -6.15 0.95
CA GLY A 57 0.23 -5.97 -0.01
C GLY A 57 0.01 -6.66 -1.36
N CYS A 58 -1.23 -7.05 -1.70
CA CYS A 58 -1.53 -7.86 -2.89
C CYS A 58 -1.29 -7.18 -4.25
N GLY A 59 -1.14 -5.86 -4.31
CA GLY A 59 -0.86 -5.14 -5.56
C GLY A 59 -2.03 -5.01 -6.55
N ILE A 60 -3.22 -5.55 -6.25
CA ILE A 60 -4.39 -5.43 -7.15
C ILE A 60 -4.72 -3.97 -7.48
N CYS A 61 -4.61 -3.07 -6.49
CA CYS A 61 -4.84 -1.65 -6.71
C CYS A 61 -3.84 -1.02 -7.70
N PHE A 62 -2.58 -1.49 -7.74
CA PHE A 62 -1.57 -1.09 -8.71
C PHE A 62 -1.96 -1.54 -10.13
N TYR A 63 -2.33 -2.80 -10.30
CA TYR A 63 -2.72 -3.34 -11.61
C TYR A 63 -4.04 -2.76 -12.13
N ALA A 64 -4.93 -2.32 -11.25
CA ALA A 64 -6.17 -1.64 -11.63
C ALA A 64 -5.97 -0.16 -11.99
N CYS A 65 -4.84 0.44 -11.62
CA CYS A 65 -4.59 1.86 -11.86
C CYS A 65 -4.19 2.10 -13.33
N PRO A 66 -4.91 2.98 -14.06
CA PRO A 66 -4.56 3.30 -15.45
C PRO A 66 -3.44 4.35 -15.54
N GLU A 67 -3.10 5.01 -14.43
CA GLU A 67 -2.16 6.13 -14.41
C GLU A 67 -0.73 5.64 -14.08
N PRO A 68 0.22 5.73 -15.03
CA PRO A 68 1.59 5.33 -14.79
C PRO A 68 2.23 6.24 -13.73
N GLY A 69 2.83 5.66 -12.69
CA GLY A 69 3.53 6.41 -11.65
C GLY A 69 2.65 7.00 -10.55
N ALA A 70 1.32 6.89 -10.64
CA ALA A 70 0.41 7.40 -9.62
C ALA A 70 0.47 6.63 -8.30
N MET A 71 1.03 5.42 -8.26
CA MET A 71 1.12 4.65 -7.03
C MET A 71 2.29 3.66 -6.98
N THR A 72 2.76 3.42 -5.76
CA THR A 72 3.74 2.38 -5.42
C THR A 72 3.17 1.48 -4.33
N VAL A 73 3.32 0.16 -4.48
CA VAL A 73 2.86 -0.82 -3.49
C VAL A 73 4.05 -1.54 -2.88
N TYR A 74 4.15 -1.49 -1.56
CA TYR A 74 5.18 -2.16 -0.78
C TYR A 74 4.59 -3.41 -0.12
N THR A 75 5.34 -4.51 -0.16
CA THR A 75 5.14 -5.64 0.74
C THR A 75 6.03 -5.45 1.95
N LEU A 76 5.44 -5.45 3.14
CA LEU A 76 6.17 -5.29 4.38
C LEU A 76 6.65 -6.66 4.86
N GLU A 77 7.93 -6.76 5.23
CA GLU A 77 8.45 -7.97 5.84
C GLU A 77 7.81 -8.19 7.21
N SER A 78 7.55 -9.45 7.57
CA SER A 78 7.16 -9.75 8.94
C SER A 78 8.36 -9.50 9.86
N PRO A 79 8.14 -9.07 11.12
CA PRO A 79 9.22 -8.90 12.08
C PRO A 79 10.08 -10.17 12.21
N ALA A 80 9.46 -11.35 12.15
CA ALA A 80 10.16 -12.63 12.19
C ALA A 80 11.06 -12.83 10.95
N ARG A 81 10.62 -12.42 9.77
CA ARG A 81 11.40 -12.56 8.53
C ARG A 81 12.58 -11.58 8.48
N ALA A 82 12.41 -10.38 9.03
CA ALA A 82 13.47 -9.38 9.17
C ALA A 82 14.58 -9.87 10.12
N VAL A 83 14.22 -10.50 11.25
CA VAL A 83 15.21 -11.11 12.18
C VAL A 83 16.04 -12.17 11.46
N VAL A 84 15.39 -13.10 10.75
CA VAL A 84 16.11 -14.15 10.00
C VAL A 84 16.99 -13.55 8.89
N ALA A 85 16.55 -12.48 8.22
CA ALA A 85 17.36 -11.80 7.21
C ALA A 85 18.61 -11.14 7.82
N HIS A 86 18.48 -10.50 8.99
CA HIS A 86 19.58 -9.89 9.71
C HIS A 86 20.61 -10.95 10.17
N GLU A 87 20.16 -12.02 10.82
CA GLU A 87 21.03 -13.11 11.30
C GLU A 87 21.79 -13.78 10.15
N ARG A 88 21.12 -13.98 9.00
CA ARG A 88 21.77 -14.53 7.80
C ARG A 88 22.80 -13.56 7.22
N SER A 89 22.52 -12.27 7.23
CA SER A 89 23.48 -11.25 6.78
C SER A 89 24.70 -11.20 7.69
N GLU A 90 24.53 -11.29 9.02
CA GLU A 90 25.65 -11.35 9.97
C GLU A 90 26.48 -12.62 9.79
N ALA A 91 25.84 -13.77 9.58
CA ALA A 91 26.53 -15.04 9.32
C ALA A 91 27.32 -15.02 7.99
N LEU A 92 26.85 -14.30 6.98
CA LEU A 92 27.56 -14.10 5.69
C LEU A 92 28.77 -13.15 5.82
N VAL A 93 28.70 -12.16 6.72
CA VAL A 93 29.80 -11.21 6.97
C VAL A 93 30.88 -11.80 7.89
N ALA A 94 30.53 -12.80 8.70
CA ALA A 94 31.44 -13.49 9.60
C ALA A 94 32.21 -14.68 8.96
N ALA A 95 31.98 -14.97 7.69
CA ALA A 95 32.63 -16.03 6.90
C ALA A 95 33.66 -15.46 5.92
#